data_AF-A0A966KCC3-F1
#
_entry.id   AF-A0A966KCC3-F1
#
_cell.length_a   1.000
_cell.length_b   1.000
_cell.length_c   1.000
_cell.angle_alpha   90.00
_cell.angle_beta   90.00
_cell.angle_gamma   90.00
#
_symmetry.space_group_name_H-M   'P 1'
#
loop_
_entity.id
_entity.type
_entity.pdbx_description
1 polymer ?
#
loop_
_entity_poly.entity_id
_entity_poly.type
_entity_poly.pdbx_seq_one_letter_code
_entity_poly.pdbx_strand_id
1 'polypeptide(L)'
;KLVKKFEDSDIAHLSIDPDFEYIKDPVDLFIVLDDIDLSQSQIGTIKNLLSQKIIIFSRPKDGIKESNMIKLGFQVELEDSSNKLLCFSYNLKTYNNKRSWNNSEGWANPENFDKYRW
;
A
#
# COMPACT_ATOMS: atom_id res chain seq x y z
N LYS A 1 21.30 8.61 -17.42
CA LYS A 1 20.64 7.32 -17.79
C LYS A 1 20.18 6.65 -16.51
N LEU A 2 19.05 5.93 -16.53
CA LEU A 2 18.45 5.28 -15.35
C LEU A 2 19.43 4.38 -14.58
N VAL A 3 20.20 3.57 -15.31
CA VAL A 3 21.23 2.68 -14.74
C VAL A 3 22.18 3.44 -13.81
N LYS A 4 22.70 4.59 -14.25
CA LYS A 4 23.61 5.41 -13.45
C LYS A 4 22.95 5.90 -12.14
N LYS A 5 21.65 6.19 -12.17
CA LYS A 5 20.92 6.57 -10.95
C LYS A 5 20.78 5.41 -9.96
N PHE A 6 20.70 4.17 -10.45
CA PHE A 6 20.69 3.00 -9.56
C PHE A 6 22.09 2.73 -9.00
N GLU A 7 23.14 2.85 -9.82
CA GLU A 7 24.54 2.74 -9.38
C GLU A 7 24.91 3.79 -8.32
N ASP A 8 24.38 5.01 -8.47
CA ASP A 8 24.60 6.12 -7.54
C ASP A 8 23.68 6.05 -6.29
N SER A 9 22.85 5.01 -6.14
CA SER A 9 21.90 4.86 -5.04
C SER A 9 22.32 3.79 -4.03
N ASP A 10 21.89 3.92 -2.78
CA ASP A 10 22.14 2.94 -1.71
C ASP A 10 21.22 1.70 -1.80
N ILE A 11 20.76 1.33 -2.99
CA ILE A 11 19.89 0.17 -3.19
C ILE A 11 20.74 -1.11 -3.10
N ALA A 12 20.54 -1.87 -2.03
CA ALA A 12 21.24 -3.14 -1.82
C ALA A 12 20.70 -4.27 -2.72
N HIS A 13 19.42 -4.24 -3.06
CA HIS A 13 18.75 -5.29 -3.82
C HIS A 13 17.62 -4.74 -4.68
N LEU A 14 17.56 -5.13 -5.95
CA LEU A 14 16.50 -4.79 -6.89
C LEU A 14 16.10 -6.06 -7.66
N SER A 15 14.82 -6.43 -7.53
CA SER A 15 14.19 -7.49 -8.31
C SER A 15 13.16 -6.91 -9.26
N ILE A 16 13.09 -7.45 -10.47
CA ILE A 16 12.06 -7.14 -11.46
C ILE A 16 11.52 -8.47 -11.95
N ASP A 17 10.28 -8.74 -11.59
CA ASP A 17 9.61 -10.00 -11.87
C ASP A 17 8.36 -9.74 -12.72
N PRO A 18 8.04 -10.62 -13.69
CA PRO A 18 6.84 -10.48 -14.51
C PRO A 18 5.56 -10.80 -13.75
N ASP A 19 5.67 -11.48 -12.61
CA ASP A 19 4.54 -11.87 -11.76
C ASP A 19 4.98 -11.84 -10.29
N PHE A 20 4.06 -11.48 -9.39
CA PHE A 20 4.30 -11.45 -7.95
C PHE A 20 4.46 -12.86 -7.36
N GLU A 21 3.96 -13.92 -8.01
CA GLU A 21 4.07 -15.30 -7.53
C GLU A 21 5.52 -15.79 -7.42
N TYR A 22 6.44 -15.19 -8.17
CA TYR A 22 7.86 -15.52 -8.12
C TYR A 22 8.59 -14.88 -6.93
N ILE A 23 7.96 -13.90 -6.28
CA ILE A 23 8.54 -13.14 -5.17
C ILE A 23 8.26 -13.87 -3.86
N LYS A 24 9.31 -14.38 -3.22
CA LYS A 24 9.21 -15.19 -1.99
C LYS A 24 9.61 -14.42 -0.74
N ASP A 25 10.52 -13.48 -0.88
CA ASP A 25 11.12 -12.77 0.24
C ASP A 25 10.44 -11.40 0.44
N PRO A 26 10.24 -10.97 1.70
CA PRO A 26 9.78 -9.62 1.99
C PRO A 26 10.75 -8.56 1.45
N VAL A 27 10.20 -7.45 0.96
CA VAL A 27 10.95 -6.31 0.43
C VAL A 27 10.54 -5.02 1.15
N ASP A 28 11.45 -4.04 1.14
CA ASP A 28 11.20 -2.74 1.79
C ASP A 28 10.22 -1.85 1.02
N LEU A 29 10.14 -2.04 -0.31
CA LEU A 29 9.27 -1.31 -1.22
C LEU A 29 8.85 -2.26 -2.35
N PHE A 30 7.54 -2.33 -2.59
CA PHE A 30 6.97 -3.13 -3.66
C PHE A 30 6.28 -2.21 -4.66
N ILE A 31 6.62 -2.32 -5.95
CA ILE A 31 6.05 -1.47 -7.01
C ILE A 31 5.38 -2.37 -8.04
N VAL A 32 4.10 -2.12 -8.32
CA VAL A 32 3.33 -2.78 -9.37
C VAL A 32 3.13 -1.77 -10.49
N LEU A 33 3.50 -2.16 -11.72
CA LEU A 33 3.30 -1.35 -12.91
C LEU A 33 1.92 -1.62 -13.53
N ASP A 34 1.46 -0.70 -14.39
CA ASP A 34 0.10 -0.64 -14.89
C ASP A 34 -0.24 -1.69 -15.96
N ASP A 35 0.73 -2.49 -16.37
CA ASP A 35 0.60 -3.65 -17.23
C ASP A 35 0.31 -4.95 -16.45
N ILE A 36 0.40 -4.92 -15.12
CA ILE A 36 0.13 -6.06 -14.24
C ILE A 36 -1.27 -5.93 -13.63
N ASP A 37 -2.16 -6.86 -13.97
CA ASP A 37 -3.50 -6.94 -13.40
C ASP A 37 -3.49 -7.78 -12.11
N LEU A 38 -3.76 -7.14 -10.97
CA LEU A 38 -3.90 -7.83 -9.68
C LEU A 38 -5.35 -7.87 -9.22
N SER A 39 -5.76 -9.01 -8.68
CA SER A 39 -6.99 -9.16 -7.90
C SER A 39 -6.83 -8.54 -6.49
N GLN A 40 -7.96 -8.21 -5.85
CA GLN A 40 -7.95 -7.73 -4.46
C GLN A 40 -7.25 -8.69 -3.49
N SER A 41 -7.40 -10.00 -3.70
CA SER A 41 -6.78 -11.02 -2.85
C SER A 41 -5.25 -10.95 -2.95
N GLN A 42 -4.71 -10.84 -4.17
CA GLN A 42 -3.27 -10.73 -4.41
C GLN A 42 -2.69 -9.45 -3.79
N ILE A 43 -3.39 -8.32 -3.89
CA ILE A 43 -2.98 -7.08 -3.21
C ILE A 43 -2.95 -7.26 -1.69
N GLY A 44 -3.95 -7.96 -1.14
CA GLY A 44 -3.96 -8.34 0.28
C GLY A 44 -2.75 -9.19 0.66
N THR A 45 -2.40 -10.19 -0.16
CA THR A 45 -1.21 -11.03 0.04
C THR A 45 0.07 -10.21 0.01
N ILE A 46 0.27 -9.37 -1.00
CA ILE A 46 1.45 -8.48 -1.10
C ILE A 46 1.54 -7.61 0.15
N LYS A 47 0.42 -7.00 0.57
CA LYS A 47 0.35 -6.13 1.75
C LYS A 47 0.69 -6.82 3.05
N ASN A 48 0.28 -8.09 3.20
CA ASN A 48 0.43 -8.80 4.46
C ASN A 48 1.75 -9.58 4.55
N LEU A 49 2.28 -10.06 3.41
CA LEU A 49 3.41 -10.99 3.38
C LEU A 49 4.68 -10.40 2.75
N LEU A 50 4.55 -9.52 1.75
CA LEU A 50 5.69 -9.13 0.91
C LEU A 50 6.21 -7.73 1.20
N SER A 51 5.38 -6.75 1.55
CA SER A 51 5.90 -5.40 1.84
C SER A 51 4.98 -4.54 2.70
N GLN A 52 5.61 -3.72 3.55
CA GLN A 52 4.94 -2.67 4.34
C GLN A 52 4.84 -1.32 3.61
N LYS A 53 5.50 -1.17 2.46
CA LYS A 53 5.41 0.01 1.59
C LYS A 53 5.16 -0.42 0.16
N ILE A 54 4.06 0.05 -0.42
CA ILE A 54 3.59 -0.45 -1.71
C ILE A 54 3.16 0.72 -2.57
N ILE A 55 3.51 0.67 -3.84
CA ILE A 55 3.03 1.58 -4.88
C ILE A 55 2.40 0.72 -5.97
N ILE A 56 1.17 1.03 -6.37
CA ILE A 56 0.46 0.33 -7.44
C ILE A 56 0.00 1.34 -8.48
N PHE A 57 0.50 1.16 -9.70
CA PHE A 57 -0.02 1.85 -10.88
C PHE A 57 -1.10 0.99 -11.51
N SER A 58 -2.22 1.61 -11.93
CA SER A 58 -3.33 0.91 -12.55
C SER A 58 -4.03 1.79 -13.56
N ARG A 59 -4.55 1.18 -14.64
CA ARG A 59 -5.45 1.86 -15.57
C ARG A 59 -6.90 1.43 -15.28
N PRO A 60 -7.85 2.37 -15.14
CA PRO A 60 -9.25 2.04 -14.96
C PRO A 60 -9.81 1.45 -16.26
N LYS A 61 -9.81 0.12 -16.36
CA LYS A 61 -10.36 -0.62 -17.51
C LYS A 61 -11.38 -1.68 -17.12
N ASP A 62 -11.22 -2.33 -15.97
CA ASP A 62 -12.19 -3.22 -15.28
C ASP A 62 -11.56 -3.98 -14.07
N GLY A 63 -10.29 -3.70 -13.73
CA GLY A 63 -9.56 -4.25 -12.58
C GLY A 63 -9.74 -3.46 -11.27
N ILE A 64 -8.67 -3.34 -10.49
CA ILE A 64 -8.61 -2.69 -9.17
C ILE A 64 -9.41 -1.38 -9.14
N LYS A 65 -10.60 -1.41 -8.55
CA LYS A 65 -11.40 -0.20 -8.30
C LYS A 65 -10.79 0.59 -7.16
N GLU A 66 -10.80 1.91 -7.28
CA GLU A 66 -10.39 2.82 -6.21
C GLU A 66 -11.01 2.44 -4.86
N SER A 67 -12.31 2.16 -4.84
CA SER A 67 -13.02 1.75 -3.61
C SER A 67 -12.46 0.48 -2.95
N ASN A 68 -11.87 -0.44 -3.72
CA ASN A 68 -11.22 -1.64 -3.19
C ASN A 68 -9.87 -1.30 -2.57
N MET A 69 -9.12 -0.38 -3.20
CA MET A 69 -7.84 0.10 -2.68
C MET A 69 -8.02 0.83 -1.36
N ILE A 70 -9.01 1.72 -1.28
CA ILE A 70 -9.35 2.41 -0.02
C ILE A 70 -9.72 1.40 1.08
N LYS A 71 -10.52 0.37 0.78
CA LYS A 71 -10.85 -0.70 1.75
C LYS A 71 -9.62 -1.47 2.23
N LEU A 72 -8.63 -1.66 1.36
CA LEU A 72 -7.36 -2.32 1.72
C LEU A 72 -6.40 -1.39 2.46
N GLY A 73 -6.73 -0.10 2.57
CA GLY A 73 -5.98 0.91 3.30
C GLY A 73 -5.00 1.71 2.45
N PHE A 74 -5.10 1.61 1.12
CA PHE A 74 -4.32 2.41 0.20
C PHE A 74 -4.92 3.82 0.08
N GLN A 75 -4.08 4.77 -0.32
CA GLN A 75 -4.44 6.15 -0.64
C GLN A 75 -4.16 6.43 -2.12
N VAL A 76 -4.91 7.35 -2.71
CA VAL A 76 -4.64 7.83 -4.08
C VAL A 76 -3.54 8.89 -3.98
N GLU A 77 -2.40 8.66 -4.63
CA GLU A 77 -1.29 9.62 -4.69
C GLU A 77 -1.35 10.47 -5.96
N LEU A 78 -1.77 9.86 -7.06
CA LEU A 78 -1.81 10.52 -8.36
C LEU A 78 -2.95 9.96 -9.20
N GLU A 79 -3.63 10.87 -9.90
CA GLU A 79 -4.58 10.58 -10.95
C GLU A 79 -4.22 11.39 -12.19
N ASP A 80 -3.86 10.71 -13.26
CA ASP A 80 -3.63 11.30 -14.58
C ASP A 80 -4.78 10.92 -15.51
N SER A 81 -5.73 11.85 -15.65
CA SER A 81 -6.91 11.66 -16.48
C SER A 81 -6.58 11.58 -17.98
N SER A 82 -5.45 12.15 -18.42
CA SER A 82 -5.06 12.14 -19.84
C SER A 82 -4.55 10.77 -20.27
N ASN A 83 -3.77 10.12 -19.40
CA ASN A 83 -3.24 8.77 -19.65
C ASN A 83 -4.10 7.66 -19.04
N LYS A 84 -5.17 8.02 -18.30
CA LYS A 84 -6.00 7.09 -17.52
C LYS A 84 -5.13 6.24 -16.59
N LEU A 85 -4.29 6.90 -15.80
CA LEU A 85 -3.38 6.25 -14.87
C LEU A 85 -3.70 6.68 -13.44
N LEU A 86 -3.86 5.70 -12.56
CA LEU A 86 -4.01 5.91 -11.12
C LEU A 86 -2.78 5.35 -10.41
N CYS A 87 -2.30 6.07 -9.40
CA CYS A 87 -1.24 5.63 -8.51
C CYS A 87 -1.80 5.54 -7.09
N PHE A 88 -1.67 4.36 -6.51
CA PHE A 88 -2.05 4.11 -5.13
C PHE A 88 -0.82 3.84 -4.28
N SER A 89 -0.79 4.36 -3.07
CA SER A 89 0.25 4.04 -2.08
C SER A 89 -0.34 3.36 -0.85
N TYR A 90 0.46 2.49 -0.24
CA TYR A 90 0.24 1.99 1.11
C TYR A 90 1.54 2.09 1.90
N ASN A 91 1.42 2.54 3.14
CA ASN A 91 2.51 2.56 4.09
C ASN A 91 1.97 2.22 5.48
N LEU A 92 2.42 1.10 6.04
CA LEU A 92 1.94 0.62 7.34
C LEU A 92 2.16 1.65 8.47
N LYS A 93 3.23 2.45 8.41
CA LYS A 93 3.57 3.43 9.46
C LYS A 93 2.62 4.62 9.50
N THR A 94 2.03 4.99 8.36
CA THR A 94 1.18 6.18 8.24
C THR A 94 -0.29 5.85 7.98
N TYR A 95 -0.61 4.58 7.72
CA TYR A 95 -1.98 4.14 7.48
C TYR A 95 -2.89 4.38 8.69
N ASN A 96 -2.46 3.97 9.89
CA ASN A 96 -3.25 4.15 11.11
C ASN A 96 -2.66 5.28 11.96
N ASN A 97 -3.12 6.50 11.71
CA ASN A 97 -2.76 7.64 12.55
C ASN A 97 -3.11 7.36 14.02
N LYS A 98 -2.18 7.63 14.94
CA LYS A 98 -2.43 7.53 16.38
C LYS A 98 -3.61 8.42 16.74
N ARG A 99 -4.71 7.82 17.18
CA ARG A 99 -5.90 8.56 17.60
C ARG A 99 -5.67 9.11 19.00
N SER A 100 -5.91 10.41 19.17
CA SER A 100 -5.76 11.10 20.46
C SER A 100 -6.64 10.52 21.56
N TRP A 101 -7.70 9.79 21.22
CA TRP A 101 -8.60 9.16 22.18
C TRP A 101 -8.23 7.71 22.52
N ASN A 102 -7.31 7.06 21.78
CA ASN A 102 -6.91 5.68 22.04
C ASN A 102 -5.71 5.63 22.99
N ASN A 103 -5.88 6.18 24.19
CA ASN A 103 -4.90 6.21 25.28
C ASN A 103 -5.61 6.06 26.63
N SER A 104 -4.83 5.96 27.71
CA SER A 104 -5.32 5.76 29.07
C SER A 104 -6.17 6.92 29.62
N GLU A 105 -6.17 8.08 28.98
CA GLU A 105 -7.03 9.21 29.34
C GLU A 105 -8.39 9.15 28.61
N GLY A 106 -8.46 8.46 27.45
CA GLY A 106 -9.64 8.33 26.60
C GLY A 106 -10.31 6.96 26.66
N TRP A 107 -10.56 6.35 25.49
CA TRP A 107 -11.29 5.07 25.33
C TRP A 107 -10.58 3.85 25.93
N ALA A 108 -9.26 3.92 26.16
CA ALA A 108 -8.54 2.83 26.81
C ALA A 108 -8.51 2.98 28.35
N ASN A 109 -9.21 3.97 28.91
CA ASN A 109 -9.43 4.09 30.35
C ASN A 109 -10.47 3.02 30.79
N PRO A 110 -10.10 2.06 31.66
CA PRO A 110 -11.03 1.04 32.14
C PRO A 110 -12.28 1.61 32.82
N GLU A 111 -12.16 2.78 33.45
CA GLU A 111 -13.28 3.44 34.16
C GLU A 111 -14.33 4.04 33.21
N ASN A 112 -13.96 4.30 31.95
CA ASN A 112 -14.85 4.84 30.92
C ASN A 112 -15.46 3.76 30.02
N PHE A 113 -14.93 2.53 30.06
CA PHE A 113 -15.28 1.43 29.16
C PHE A 113 -16.76 1.04 29.18
N ASP A 114 -17.43 1.17 30.32
CA ASP A 114 -18.86 0.86 30.48
C ASP A 114 -19.78 2.08 30.46
N LYS A 115 -19.23 3.31 30.38
CA LYS A 115 -20.02 4.56 30.48
C LYS A 115 -20.36 5.17 29.13
N TYR A 116 -19.48 5.01 28.15
CA TYR A 116 -19.63 5.63 26.83
C TYR A 116 -19.51 4.57 25.75
N ARG A 117 -20.61 3.85 25.51
CA ARG A 117 -20.77 2.93 24.37
C ARG A 117 -21.87 3.48 23.46
N TRP A 118 -21.69 3.31 22.16
CA TRP A 118 -22.71 3.56 21.13
C TRP A 118 -23.42 2.27 20.76
#